data_AF-A0A6V7L8Q7-F1
#
_entry.id   AF-A0A6V7L8Q7-F1
#
_cell.length_a   1.000
_cell.length_b   1.000
_cell.length_c   1.000
_cell.angle_alpha   90.00
_cell.angle_beta   90.00
_cell.angle_gamma   90.00
#
_symmetry.space_group_name_H-M   'P 1'
#
loop_
_entity.id
_entity.type
_entity.pdbx_description
1 polymer ?
#
loop_
_entity_poly.entity_id
_entity_poly.type
_entity_poly.pdbx_seq_one_letter_code
_entity_poly.pdbx_strand_id
1 'polypeptide(L)' 'DGVCTVFGDPHYRTFDGKFFSFKGVCKYQLVSDCLGHTFSIRVTNDARSTRSSAWTKTIALK' A
#
# COMPACT_ATOMS: atom_id res chain seq x y z
N ASP A 1 1.01 14.86 -13.10
CA ASP A 1 1.78 13.73 -12.53
C ASP A 1 0.88 12.56 -12.18
N GLY A 2 1.31 11.34 -12.50
CA GLY A 2 0.67 10.10 -12.03
C GLY A 2 1.39 9.62 -10.78
N VAL A 3 0.91 10.03 -9.61
CA VAL A 3 1.53 9.72 -8.30
C VAL A 3 0.60 8.83 -7.49
N CYS A 4 1.10 7.68 -7.05
CA CYS A 4 0.45 6.85 -6.04
C CYS A 4 0.92 7.28 -4.65
N THR A 5 0.02 7.39 -3.67
CA THR A 5 0.34 7.86 -2.32
C THR A 5 -0.29 6.94 -1.28
N VAL A 6 0.48 6.60 -0.24
CA VAL A 6 0.02 5.86 0.94
C VAL A 6 0.25 6.73 2.18
N PHE A 7 -0.76 6.92 3.00
CA PHE A 7 -0.71 7.81 4.17
C PHE A 7 -1.74 7.42 5.22
N GLY A 8 -1.53 7.80 6.48
CA GLY A 8 -2.52 7.64 7.55
C GLY A 8 -2.89 6.18 7.88
N ASP A 9 -4.21 5.90 8.00
CA ASP A 9 -4.78 4.63 8.49
C ASP A 9 -5.40 3.77 7.36
N PRO A 10 -4.60 2.83 6.83
CA PRO A 10 -3.95 3.06 5.55
C PRO A 10 -4.94 3.61 4.50
N HIS A 11 -4.74 4.89 4.13
CA HIS A 11 -5.41 5.53 3.01
C HIS A 11 -4.51 5.47 1.78
N TYR A 12 -5.15 5.29 0.63
CA TYR A 12 -4.49 5.13 -0.65
C TYR A 12 -5.06 6.15 -1.64
N ARG A 13 -4.16 6.74 -2.41
CA ARG A 13 -4.46 7.46 -3.64
C ARG A 13 -3.79 6.73 -4.79
N THR A 14 -4.56 6.25 -5.75
CA THR A 14 -4.03 5.58 -6.95
C THR A 14 -3.42 6.58 -7.93
N PHE A 15 -2.69 6.07 -8.92
CA PHE A 15 -2.11 6.89 -10.00
C PHE A 15 -3.14 7.69 -10.80
N ASP A 16 -4.35 7.15 -10.98
CA ASP A 16 -5.50 7.82 -11.61
C ASP A 16 -6.32 8.68 -10.63
N GLY A 17 -5.83 8.86 -9.40
CA GLY A 17 -6.39 9.79 -8.43
C GLY A 17 -7.56 9.28 -7.60
N LYS A 18 -7.89 7.98 -7.63
CA LYS A 18 -8.94 7.39 -6.79
C LYS A 18 -8.46 7.27 -5.35
N PHE A 19 -9.32 7.71 -4.44
CA PHE A 19 -9.09 7.63 -3.00
C PHE A 19 -9.88 6.48 -2.39
N PHE A 20 -9.22 5.69 -1.55
CA PHE A 20 -9.89 4.65 -0.75
C PHE A 20 -9.11 4.37 0.53
N SER A 21 -9.79 3.71 1.47
CA SER A 21 -9.17 3.23 2.72
C SER A 21 -9.23 1.72 2.75
N PHE A 22 -8.13 1.08 3.11
CA PHE A 22 -8.08 -0.37 3.18
C PHE A 22 -7.25 -0.81 4.39
N LYS A 23 -7.93 -1.42 5.37
CA LYS A 23 -7.37 -1.76 6.69
C LYS A 23 -6.98 -3.24 6.78
N GLY A 24 -6.46 -3.80 5.70
CA GLY A 24 -5.98 -5.18 5.68
C GLY A 24 -4.66 -5.32 6.45
N VAL A 25 -4.60 -6.25 7.39
CA VAL A 25 -3.42 -6.52 8.24
C VAL A 25 -2.61 -7.68 7.63
N CYS A 26 -1.92 -7.40 6.54
CA CYS A 26 -1.13 -8.38 5.82
C CYS A 26 -0.08 -7.70 4.94
N LYS A 27 0.60 -8.51 4.12
CA LYS A 27 1.49 -8.05 3.05
C LYS A 27 0.70 -7.92 1.76
N TYR A 28 0.85 -6.78 1.08
CA TYR A 28 0.17 -6.48 -0.16
C TYR A 28 1.16 -5.96 -1.21
N GLN A 29 0.82 -6.20 -2.48
CA GLN A 29 1.50 -5.57 -3.60
C GLN A 29 0.92 -4.17 -3.80
N LEU A 30 1.77 -3.14 -3.66
CA LEU A 30 1.36 -1.76 -3.86
C LEU A 30 1.48 -1.36 -5.33
N VAL A 31 2.61 -1.69 -5.95
CA VAL A 31 2.88 -1.45 -7.38
C VAL A 31 3.77 -2.58 -7.91
N SER A 32 3.57 -2.98 -9.15
CA SER A 32 4.48 -3.86 -9.88
C SER A 32 4.44 -3.56 -11.37
N ASP A 33 5.56 -3.76 -12.04
CA ASP A 33 5.59 -3.91 -13.48
C ASP A 33 5.02 -5.28 -13.88
N CYS A 34 3.86 -5.29 -14.53
CA CYS A 34 3.17 -6.51 -14.94
C CYS A 34 3.69 -7.10 -16.26
N LEU A 35 4.50 -6.36 -17.02
CA LEU A 35 4.99 -6.78 -18.33
C LEU A 35 6.45 -7.21 -18.25
N GLY A 36 7.32 -6.30 -17.80
CA GLY A 36 8.76 -6.53 -17.74
C GLY A 36 9.23 -7.09 -16.40
N HIS A 37 8.38 -7.07 -15.37
CA HIS A 37 8.71 -7.46 -14.00
C HIS A 37 9.98 -6.78 -13.45
N THR A 38 10.24 -5.57 -13.92
CA THR A 38 11.49 -4.83 -13.62
C THR A 38 11.54 -4.28 -12.21
N PHE A 39 10.38 -4.06 -11.58
CA PHE A 39 10.28 -3.62 -10.19
C PHE A 39 9.00 -4.11 -9.52
N SER A 40 9.05 -4.25 -8.20
CA SER A 40 7.87 -4.45 -7.35
C SER A 40 8.02 -3.74 -6.02
N ILE A 41 6.96 -3.05 -5.61
CA ILE A 41 6.84 -2.39 -4.31
C ILE A 41 5.80 -3.13 -3.49
N ARG A 42 6.21 -3.63 -2.33
CA ARG A 42 5.34 -4.32 -1.38
C ARG A 42 5.19 -3.51 -0.10
N VAL A 43 3.98 -3.52 0.43
CA VAL A 43 3.62 -2.88 1.70
C VAL A 43 3.23 -3.94 2.71
N THR A 44 3.75 -3.83 3.93
CA THR A 44 3.31 -4.65 5.07
C THR A 44 2.54 -3.75 6.03
N ASN A 45 1.28 -4.07 6.25
CA ASN A 45 0.43 -3.39 7.22
C ASN A 45 0.31 -4.24 8.48
N ASP A 46 0.42 -3.61 9.64
CA ASP A 46 0.29 -4.27 10.95
C ASP A 46 -0.92 -3.73 11.72
N ALA A 47 -1.49 -4.56 12.60
CA ALA A 47 -2.61 -4.15 13.43
C ALA A 47 -2.08 -3.19 14.49
N ARG A 48 -2.72 -2.04 14.65
CA ARG A 48 -2.38 -1.09 15.73
C ARG A 48 -2.95 -1.57 17.06
N SER A 49 -2.60 -2.80 17.47
CA SER A 49 -3.14 -3.50 18.66
C SER A 49 -4.68 -3.53 18.73
N THR A 50 -5.36 -3.33 17.59
CA THR A 50 -6.81 -3.25 17.45
C THR A 50 -7.24 -4.04 16.23
N ARG A 51 -8.50 -4.48 16.20
CA ARG A 51 -9.06 -5.24 15.05
C ARG A 51 -9.54 -4.34 13.91
N SER A 52 -9.65 -3.03 14.15
CA SER A 52 -10.29 -2.07 13.24
C SER A 52 -9.33 -1.04 12.63
N SER A 53 -8.05 -1.07 12.98
CA SER A 53 -7.04 -0.13 12.48
C SER A 53 -5.76 -0.86 12.07
N ALA A 54 -5.26 -0.49 10.89
CA ALA A 54 -3.99 -0.95 10.35
C ALA A 54 -3.10 0.26 10.05
N TRP A 55 -1.79 0.05 10.06
CA TRP A 55 -0.82 1.08 9.67
C TRP A 55 0.31 0.46 8.85
N THR A 56 0.90 1.27 7.97
CA THR A 56 2.03 0.83 7.15
C THR A 56 3.29 0.70 7.99
N LYS A 57 3.71 -0.55 8.21
CA LYS A 57 4.88 -0.90 9.04
C LYS A 57 6.18 -0.95 8.23
N THR A 58 6.13 -1.48 7.02
CA THR A 58 7.33 -1.68 6.20
C THR A 58 7.02 -1.55 4.72
N ILE A 59 7.90 -0.88 3.99
CA ILE A 59 7.93 -0.84 2.52
C ILE A 59 9.17 -1.60 2.06
N ALA A 60 8.99 -2.47 1.08
CA ALA A 60 10.07 -3.21 0.43
C ALA A 60 10.06 -2.93 -1.07
N LEU A 61 11.22 -2.51 -1.59
CA LEU A 61 11.51 -2.44 -3.02
C LEU A 61 12.24 -3.72 -3.42
N LYS A 62 11.79 -4.36 -4.49
CA LYS A 62 12.48 -5.46 -5.14
C LYS A 62 12.69 -5.14 -6.61
#